data_AF-A0A3D2Z4A8-F1
#
_entry.id   AF-A0A3D2Z4A8-F1
#
_cell.length_a   1.000
_cell.length_b   1.000
_cell.length_c   1.000
_cell.angle_alpha   90.00
_cell.angle_beta   90.00
_cell.angle_gamma   90.00
#
_symmetry.space_group_name_H-M   'P 1'
#
loop_
_entity.id
_entity.type
_entity.pdbx_description
1 polymer ?
#
loop_
_entity_poly.entity_id
_entity_poly.type
_entity_poly.pdbx_seq_one_letter_code
_entity_poly.pdbx_strand_id
1 'polypeptide(L)' 'DAGFGDAHAGKEELYHLATDPHELVNVAGLPEHAATRGRLAEAADAWWQNTGGRDFAWYESDTFRNNQHNTQ' A
#
# COMPACT_ATOMS: atom_id res chain seq x y z
N ASP A 1 -12.63 15.24 23.40
CA ASP A 1 -11.78 15.56 22.26
C ASP A 1 -11.84 14.38 21.31
N ALA A 2 -12.70 14.44 20.30
CA ALA A 2 -12.92 13.33 19.37
C ALA A 2 -12.12 13.65 18.11
N GLY A 3 -10.87 13.20 18.10
CA GLY A 3 -9.96 13.37 16.98
C GLY A 3 -10.54 12.70 15.73
N PHE A 4 -10.69 13.47 14.66
CA PHE A 4 -10.90 12.95 13.32
C PHE A 4 -9.60 12.28 12.86
N GLY A 5 -9.48 10.99 13.13
CA GLY A 5 -8.35 10.16 12.72
C GLY A 5 -8.47 8.78 13.35
N ASP A 6 -8.46 7.74 12.51
CA ASP A 6 -8.37 6.37 12.98
C ASP A 6 -7.17 6.24 13.92
N ALA A 7 -7.38 5.75 15.14
CA ALA A 7 -6.31 5.54 16.12
C ALA A 7 -5.25 4.55 15.63
N HIS A 8 -5.52 3.86 14.51
CA HIS A 8 -4.62 2.96 13.81
C HIS A 8 -4.00 3.58 12.53
N ALA A 9 -3.97 4.91 12.39
CA ALA A 9 -3.32 5.63 11.28
C ALA A 9 -1.79 5.44 11.24
N GLY A 10 -1.36 4.23 10.91
CA GLY A 10 -0.02 3.93 10.40
C GLY A 10 0.09 4.29 8.93
N LYS A 11 1.23 3.93 8.30
CA LYS A 11 1.44 4.09 6.84
C LYS A 11 0.67 3.05 6.01
N GLU A 12 -0.03 2.14 6.68
CA GLU A 12 -0.69 0.98 6.07
C GLU A 12 -2.17 0.99 6.45
N GLU A 13 -3.01 0.64 5.47
CA GLU A 13 -4.45 0.48 5.62
C GLU A 13 -4.86 -0.93 5.20
N LEU A 14 -5.79 -1.53 5.95
CA LEU A 14 -6.38 -2.84 5.66
C LEU A 14 -7.84 -2.80 6.05
N TYR A 15 -8.73 -3.20 5.14
CA TYR A 15 -10.18 -3.18 5.35
C TYR A 15 -10.79 -4.58 5.20
N HIS A 16 -11.69 -4.94 6.10
CA HIS A 16 -12.39 -6.23 6.06
C HIS A 16 -13.72 -6.11 5.32
N LEU A 17 -13.68 -6.16 3.98
CA LEU A 17 -14.82 -5.83 3.11
C LEU A 17 -16.10 -6.64 3.35
N ALA A 18 -16.00 -7.86 3.87
CA ALA A 18 -17.17 -8.69 4.16
C ALA A 18 -18.02 -8.14 5.33
N THR A 19 -17.40 -7.37 6.23
CA THR A 19 -18.07 -6.76 7.39
C THR A 19 -18.02 -5.24 7.36
N ASP A 20 -17.14 -4.67 6.56
CA ASP A 20 -16.96 -3.23 6.34
C ASP A 20 -16.86 -2.93 4.83
N PRO A 21 -17.98 -3.06 4.09
CA PRO A 21 -18.00 -2.85 2.64
C PRO A 21 -17.80 -1.39 2.22
N HIS A 22 -17.78 -0.46 3.18
CA HIS A 22 -17.56 0.96 2.95
C HIS A 22 -16.19 1.45 3.43
N GLU A 23 -15.31 0.52 3.83
CA GLU A 23 -13.90 0.80 4.15
C GLU A 23 -13.74 1.91 5.20
N LEU A 24 -14.61 1.89 6.22
CA LEU A 24 -14.65 2.93 7.24
C LEU A 24 -13.68 2.67 8.39
N VAL A 25 -13.24 1.43 8.59
CA VAL A 25 -12.43 1.03 9.75
C VAL A 25 -11.12 0.39 9.28
N ASN A 26 -9.99 1.07 9.52
CA ASN A 26 -8.68 0.49 9.24
C ASN A 26 -8.32 -0.53 10.32
N VAL A 27 -8.18 -1.79 9.92
CA VAL A 27 -7.82 -2.91 10.80
C VAL A 27 -6.35 -3.32 10.70
N ALA A 28 -5.51 -2.56 9.99
CA ALA A 28 -4.09 -2.91 9.74
C ALA A 28 -3.26 -3.05 11.02
N GLY A 29 -3.61 -2.34 12.09
CA GLY A 29 -2.92 -2.38 13.37
C GLY A 29 -3.32 -3.55 14.28
N LEU A 30 -4.38 -4.30 13.94
CA LEU A 30 -4.97 -5.30 14.81
C LEU A 30 -4.26 -6.67 14.66
N PRO A 31 -3.78 -7.30 15.76
CA PRO A 31 -3.04 -8.56 15.71
C PRO A 31 -3.76 -9.71 15.01
N GLU A 32 -5.08 -9.80 15.15
CA GLU A 32 -5.93 -10.80 14.50
C GLU A 32 -5.87 -10.75 12.97
N HIS A 33 -5.51 -9.60 12.39
CA HIS A 33 -5.39 -9.42 10.95
C HIS A 33 -3.94 -9.51 10.44
N ALA A 34 -2.95 -9.71 11.32
CA ALA A 34 -1.52 -9.69 10.95
C ALA A 34 -1.14 -10.72 9.89
N ALA A 35 -1.70 -11.94 9.96
CA ALA A 35 -1.45 -12.99 8.97
C ALA A 35 -2.03 -12.64 7.59
N THR A 36 -3.26 -12.10 7.55
CA THR A 36 -3.90 -11.63 6.32
C THR A 36 -3.13 -10.46 5.73
N ARG A 37 -2.71 -9.50 6.56
CA ARG A 37 -1.86 -8.36 6.15
C ARG A 37 -0.58 -8.84 5.48
N GLY A 38 0.15 -9.77 6.11
CA GLY A 38 1.38 -10.33 5.56
C GLY A 38 1.17 -11.00 4.19
N ARG A 39 0.16 -11.87 4.08
CA ARG A 39 -0.17 -12.55 2.82
C ARG A 39 -0.53 -11.56 1.70
N LEU A 40 -1.28 -10.50 2.02
CA LEU A 40 -1.66 -9.48 1.04
C LEU A 40 -0.47 -8.62 0.60
N ALA A 41 0.42 -8.27 1.54
CA ALA A 41 1.67 -7.56 1.22
C ALA A 41 2.55 -8.39 0.27
N GLU A 42 2.75 -9.68 0.56
CA GLU A 42 3.50 -10.59 -0.33
C GLU A 42 2.87 -10.70 -1.72
N ALA A 43 1.55 -10.78 -1.80
CA ALA A 43 0.83 -10.85 -3.07
C ALA A 43 0.96 -9.54 -3.88
N ALA A 44 0.89 -8.39 -3.20
CA ALA A 44 1.07 -7.08 -3.82
C ALA A 44 2.50 -6.92 -4.35
N ASP A 45 3.51 -7.27 -3.55
CA ASP A 45 4.92 -7.24 -3.96
C ASP A 45 5.17 -8.14 -5.17
N ALA A 46 4.66 -9.38 -5.14
CA ALA A 46 4.79 -10.32 -6.24
C ALA A 46 4.13 -9.77 -7.52
N TRP A 47 2.93 -9.21 -7.42
CA TRP A 47 2.25 -8.58 -8.56
C TRP A 47 3.04 -7.38 -9.10
N TRP A 48 3.56 -6.53 -8.22
CA TRP A 48 4.34 -5.36 -8.58
C TRP A 48 5.58 -5.75 -9.40
N GLN A 49 6.32 -6.76 -8.92
CA GLN A 49 7.50 -7.27 -9.64
C GLN A 49 7.11 -7.92 -10.98
N ASN A 50 6.07 -8.75 -11.00
CA ASN A 50 5.65 -9.48 -12.20
C ASN A 50 5.11 -8.58 -13.31
N THR A 51 4.58 -7.40 -12.97
CA THR A 51 4.06 -6.43 -13.94
C THR A 51 5.08 -5.36 -14.33
N GLY A 52 6.32 -5.45 -13.83
CA GLY A 52 7.38 -4.49 -14.12
C GLY A 52 7.20 -3.15 -13.42
N GLY A 53 6.55 -3.16 -12.26
CA GLY A 53 6.35 -1.99 -11.39
C GLY A 53 7.67 -1.27 -11.09
N ARG A 54 7.60 0.04 -10.95
CA ARG A 54 8.77 0.88 -10.67
C ARG A 54 9.04 0.89 -9.17
N ASP A 55 10.30 0.74 -8.79
CA ASP A 55 10.74 0.81 -7.41
C ASP A 55 11.43 2.15 -7.13
N PHE A 56 11.90 2.32 -5.89
CA PHE A 56 12.64 3.51 -5.49
C PHE A 56 13.86 3.77 -6.39
N ALA A 57 14.58 2.73 -6.81
CA ALA A 57 15.75 2.87 -7.66
C ALA A 57 15.40 3.46 -9.04
N TRP A 58 14.24 3.10 -9.59
CA TRP A 58 13.76 3.71 -10.83
C TRP A 58 13.51 5.21 -10.70
N TYR A 59 12.87 5.66 -9.61
CA TYR A 59 12.62 7.09 -9.37
C TYR A 59 13.91 7.88 -9.10
N GLU A 60 14.94 7.21 -8.57
CA GLU A 60 16.26 7.82 -8.35
C GLU A 60 17.13 7.84 -9.62
N SER A 61 16.72 7.13 -10.68
CA SER A 61 17.48 7.05 -11.94
C SER A 61 17.49 8.36 -12.74
N ASP A 62 18.55 8.57 -13.50
CA ASP A 62 18.64 9.68 -14.46
C ASP A 62 17.54 9.62 -15.53
N THR A 63 17.06 8.43 -15.88
CA THR A 63 15.96 8.23 -16.83
C THR A 63 14.67 8.88 -16.33
N PHE A 64 14.36 8.74 -15.04
CA PHE A 64 13.22 9.43 -14.45
C PHE A 64 13.51 10.92 -14.24
N ARG A 65 14.61 11.25 -13.57
CA ARG A 65 14.95 12.62 -13.17
C ARG A 65 15.14 13.59 -14.33
N ASN A 66 15.66 13.11 -15.46
CA ASN A 66 15.87 13.91 -16.66
C ASN A 66 14.68 13.84 -17.65
N ASN A 67 13.52 13.34 -17.21
CA ASN A 67 12.29 13.28 -18.00
C ASN A 67 12.36 12.46 -19.30
N GLN A 68 13.34 11.56 -19.43
CA GLN A 68 13.55 10.77 -20.65
C GLN A 68 12.42 9.76 -20.92
N HIS A 69 11.61 9.45 -19.91
CA HIS A 69 10.43 8.61 -20.01
C HIS A 69 9.24 9.28 -20.72
N ASN A 70 9.24 10.62 -20.87
CA ASN A 70 8.18 11.39 -21.53
C ASN A 70 8.56 11.89 -22.94
N THR A 71 9.76 11.54 -23.43
CA THR A 71 10.29 12.01 -24.72
C THR A 71 10.14 11.01 -25.86
N GLN A 72 9.38 9.92 -25.67
CA GLN A 72 9.07 8.92 -26.71
C GLN A 72 7.66 9.10 -27.26
#